data_AF-A0AAF0C1M3-F1
#
_entry.id   AF-A0AAF0C1M3-F1
#
_cell.length_a   1.000
_cell.length_b   1.000
_cell.length_c   1.000
_cell.angle_alpha   90.00
_cell.angle_beta   90.00
_cell.angle_gamma   90.00
#
_symmetry.space_group_name_H-M   'P 1'
#
loop_
_entity.id
_entity.type
_entity.pdbx_description
1 polymer ?
#
loop_
_entity_poly.entity_id
_entity_poly.type
_entity_poly.pdbx_seq_one_letter_code
_entity_poly.pdbx_strand_id
1 'polypeptide(L)'
;MRFNDLNALVSHVQEGLGLAVLPALEVQHLVKAGALLKVLPDWHLNPLPLYALTINRKQSYKVKAVLKALKDFLPDSNKKKTRRYFDNQTAPVIPPVLPDFICQKYKGLLMNNCL
;
A
#
# COMPACT_ATOMS: atom_id res chain seq x y z
N MET A 1 8.99 -12.00 10.37
CA MET A 1 9.64 -12.34 9.08
C MET A 1 9.65 -11.10 8.20
N ARG A 2 10.72 -10.82 7.46
CA ARG A 2 10.79 -9.66 6.55
C ARG A 2 10.94 -10.15 5.12
N PHE A 3 10.16 -9.56 4.23
CA PHE A 3 10.20 -9.83 2.80
C PHE A 3 10.52 -8.53 2.07
N ASN A 4 11.31 -8.62 1.00
CA ASN A 4 11.64 -7.48 0.13
C ASN A 4 10.80 -7.49 -1.16
N ASP A 5 9.92 -8.47 -1.32
CA ASP A 5 9.08 -8.64 -2.50
C ASP A 5 7.62 -8.78 -2.07
N LEU A 6 6.72 -8.19 -2.87
CA LEU A 6 5.29 -8.19 -2.58
C LEU A 6 4.67 -9.57 -2.79
N ASN A 7 5.06 -10.31 -3.83
CA ASN A 7 4.47 -11.61 -4.13
C ASN A 7 4.86 -12.63 -3.06
N ALA A 8 6.12 -12.60 -2.61
CA ALA A 8 6.56 -13.42 -1.48
C ALA A 8 5.75 -13.08 -0.22
N LEU A 9 5.52 -11.79 0.06
CA LEU A 9 4.71 -11.40 1.22
C LEU A 9 3.25 -11.91 1.10
N VAL A 10 2.64 -11.79 -0.08
CA VAL A 10 1.27 -12.25 -0.33
C VAL A 10 1.15 -13.76 -0.15
N SER A 11 2.07 -14.54 -0.74
CA SER A 11 2.02 -16.00 -0.65
C SER A 11 2.10 -16.49 0.79
N HIS A 12 2.96 -15.90 1.61
CA HIS A 12 3.09 -16.28 3.02
C HIS A 12 1.84 -15.94 3.85
N VAL A 13 1.16 -14.85 3.52
CA VAL A 13 -0.12 -14.49 4.18
C VAL A 13 -1.23 -15.45 3.76
N GLN A 14 -1.24 -15.89 2.49
CA GLN A 14 -2.19 -16.90 2.02
C GLN A 14 -2.01 -18.25 2.73
N GLU A 15 -0.76 -18.63 3.03
CA GLU A 15 -0.43 -19.82 3.83
C GLU A 15 -0.75 -19.64 5.34
N GLY A 16 -1.25 -18.48 5.76
CA GLY A 16 -1.64 -18.23 7.16
C GLY A 16 -0.49 -17.95 8.11
N LEU A 17 0.70 -17.61 7.60
CA LEU A 17 1.91 -17.37 8.41
C LEU A 17 1.91 -16.00 9.11
N GLY A 18 0.85 -15.19 8.94
CA GLY A 18 0.67 -13.93 9.66
C GLY A 18 -0.25 -12.94 8.94
N LEU A 19 -0.25 -11.70 9.45
CA LEU A 19 -0.98 -10.56 8.88
C LEU A 19 -0.01 -9.59 8.21
N ALA A 20 -0.41 -9.02 7.07
CA ALA A 20 0.38 -8.01 6.38
C ALA A 20 -0.50 -6.87 5.84
N VAL A 21 0.14 -5.72 5.63
CA VAL A 21 -0.42 -4.58 4.91
C VAL A 21 -0.14 -4.78 3.42
N LEU A 22 -1.20 -4.88 2.61
CA LEU A 22 -1.10 -5.18 1.19
C LEU A 22 -1.83 -4.12 0.35
N PRO A 23 -1.29 -3.74 -0.84
CA PRO A 23 -1.99 -2.84 -1.75
C PRO A 23 -3.30 -3.47 -2.25
N ALA A 24 -4.39 -2.70 -2.16
CA ALA A 24 -5.72 -3.20 -2.52
C ALA A 24 -5.81 -3.65 -3.99
N LEU A 25 -5.03 -3.05 -4.90
CA LEU A 25 -5.04 -3.39 -6.32
C LEU A 25 -4.64 -4.86 -6.56
N GLU A 26 -3.61 -5.33 -5.86
CA GLU A 26 -3.12 -6.70 -5.99
C GLU A 26 -4.03 -7.70 -5.29
N VAL A 27 -4.45 -7.44 -4.04
CA VAL A 27 -5.18 -8.44 -3.26
C VAL A 27 -6.69 -8.50 -3.55
N GLN A 28 -7.24 -7.62 -4.38
CA GLN A 28 -8.69 -7.56 -4.61
C GLN A 28 -9.24 -8.89 -5.14
N HIS A 29 -8.50 -9.57 -6.03
CA HIS A 29 -8.91 -10.86 -6.58
C HIS A 29 -8.90 -11.96 -5.50
N LEU A 30 -7.91 -11.95 -4.60
CA LEU A 30 -7.79 -12.90 -3.49
C LEU A 30 -8.86 -12.72 -2.42
N VAL A 31 -9.22 -11.46 -2.13
CA VAL A 31 -10.32 -11.15 -1.21
C VAL A 31 -11.67 -11.58 -1.82
N LYS A 32 -11.89 -11.33 -3.12
CA LYS A 32 -13.09 -11.79 -3.82
C LYS A 32 -13.20 -13.31 -3.86
N ALA A 33 -12.07 -14.01 -3.99
CA ALA A 33 -12.01 -15.46 -3.94
C ALA A 33 -12.20 -16.04 -2.52
N GLY A 34 -12.23 -15.20 -1.48
CA GLY A 34 -12.31 -15.63 -0.08
C GLY A 34 -11.00 -16.18 0.49
N ALA A 35 -9.89 -16.08 -0.24
CA ALA A 35 -8.58 -16.54 0.21
C ALA A 35 -7.94 -15.59 1.23
N LEU A 36 -8.30 -14.30 1.20
CA LEU A 36 -7.82 -13.29 2.15
C LEU A 36 -8.97 -12.51 2.76
N LEU A 37 -8.84 -12.14 4.03
CA LEU A 37 -9.84 -11.39 4.77
C LEU A 37 -9.25 -10.10 5.37
N LYS A 38 -9.99 -8.99 5.28
CA LYS A 38 -9.59 -7.72 5.89
C LYS A 38 -9.89 -7.76 7.39
N VAL A 39 -8.85 -7.80 8.23
CA VAL A 39 -8.98 -7.97 9.69
C VAL A 39 -9.37 -6.68 10.42
N LEU A 40 -8.93 -5.52 9.95
CA LEU A 40 -9.16 -4.22 10.60
C LEU A 40 -9.92 -3.28 9.65
N PRO A 41 -11.26 -3.34 9.60
CA PRO A 41 -12.04 -2.58 8.63
C PRO A 41 -11.97 -1.07 8.86
N ASP A 42 -12.02 -0.64 10.13
CA ASP A 42 -12.03 0.78 10.54
C ASP A 42 -10.66 1.47 10.41
N TRP A 43 -9.60 0.68 10.22
CA TRP A 43 -8.25 1.21 10.06
C TRP A 43 -7.95 1.40 8.58
N HIS A 44 -7.55 2.62 8.23
CA HIS A 44 -7.23 3.01 6.86
C HIS A 44 -5.83 3.61 6.80
N LEU A 45 -5.06 3.16 5.81
CA LEU A 45 -3.77 3.75 5.49
C LEU A 45 -3.93 4.89 4.49
N ASN A 46 -3.02 5.84 4.57
CA ASN A 46 -2.95 6.89 3.56
C ASN A 46 -2.66 6.28 2.19
N PRO A 47 -3.39 6.69 1.13
CA PRO A 47 -3.15 6.19 -0.22
C PRO A 47 -1.72 6.47 -0.67
N LEU A 48 -1.03 5.46 -1.18
CA LEU A 48 0.29 5.60 -1.77
C LEU A 48 0.13 6.03 -3.23
N PRO A 49 0.64 7.21 -3.65
CA PRO A 49 0.54 7.64 -5.04
C PRO A 49 1.44 6.78 -5.94
N LEU A 50 0.87 6.33 -7.06
CA LEU A 50 1.59 5.62 -8.11
C LEU A 50 2.06 6.60 -9.19
N TYR A 51 3.35 6.55 -9.53
CA TYR A 51 3.96 7.44 -10.51
C TYR A 51 4.54 6.67 -11.68
N ALA A 52 4.29 7.16 -12.90
CA ALA A 52 4.99 6.73 -14.10
C ALA A 52 6.20 7.65 -14.32
N LEU A 53 7.41 7.13 -14.11
CA LEU A 53 8.65 7.89 -14.28
C LEU A 53 9.17 7.74 -15.71
N THR A 54 9.49 8.87 -16.35
CA THR A 54 10.09 8.91 -17.69
C THR A 54 11.42 9.64 -17.65
N ILE A 55 12.43 9.13 -18.36
CA ILE A 55 13.81 9.66 -18.37
C ILE A 55 13.85 11.14 -18.77
N ASN A 56 13.08 11.53 -19.79
CA ASN A 56 13.09 12.88 -20.34
C ASN A 56 11.72 13.55 -20.22
N ARG A 57 11.72 14.88 -20.04
CA ARG A 57 10.49 15.69 -20.02
C ARG A 57 9.83 15.80 -21.40
N LYS A 58 10.63 15.79 -22.48
CA LYS A 58 10.11 15.71 -23.85
C LYS A 58 9.83 14.26 -24.21
N GLN A 59 8.56 13.88 -24.08
CA GLN A 59 8.10 12.52 -24.37
C GLN A 59 7.79 12.36 -25.86
N SER A 60 8.32 11.30 -26.47
CA SER A 60 7.94 10.86 -27.82
C SER A 60 6.45 10.50 -27.88
N TYR A 61 5.84 10.58 -29.06
CA TYR A 61 4.43 10.23 -29.27
C TYR A 61 4.10 8.82 -28.77
N LYS A 62 5.03 7.86 -28.97
CA LYS A 62 4.89 6.48 -28.47
C LYS A 62 4.77 6.42 -26.94
N VAL A 63 5.62 7.16 -26.22
CA VAL A 63 5.61 7.21 -24.76
C VAL A 63 4.31 7.84 -24.26
N LYS A 64 3.83 8.91 -24.91
CA LYS A 64 2.54 9.53 -24.57
C LYS A 64 1.37 8.57 -24.77
N ALA A 65 1.37 7.81 -25.86
CA ALA A 65 0.33 6.81 -26.13
C ALA A 65 0.31 5.71 -25.06
N VAL A 66 1.48 5.19 -24.67
CA VAL A 66 1.59 4.20 -23.59
C VAL A 66 1.14 4.78 -22.24
N LEU A 67 1.59 5.99 -21.90
CA LEU A 67 1.16 6.64 -20.66
C LEU A 67 -0.35 6.89 -20.62
N LYS A 68 -0.97 7.18 -21.76
CA LYS A 68 -2.42 7.30 -21.87
C LYS A 68 -3.08 5.94 -21.62
N ALA A 69 -2.64 4.89 -22.32
CA ALA A 69 -3.18 3.54 -22.14
C ALA A 69 -3.02 3.02 -20.69
N LEU A 70 -1.89 3.31 -20.04
CA LEU A 70 -1.67 2.96 -18.63
C LEU A 70 -2.63 3.71 -17.71
N LYS A 71 -2.87 5.00 -17.94
CA LYS A 71 -3.86 5.76 -17.14
C LYS A 71 -5.27 5.24 -17.33
N ASP A 72 -5.61 4.76 -18.52
CA ASP A 72 -6.94 4.20 -18.81
C ASP A 72 -7.10 2.80 -18.17
N PHE A 73 -6.03 2.01 -18.09
CA PHE A 73 -6.05 0.66 -17.50
C PHE A 73 -6.05 0.68 -15.96
N LEU A 74 -5.29 1.59 -15.35
CA LEU A 74 -5.20 1.66 -13.90
C LEU A 74 -6.35 2.52 -13.36
N PRO A 75 -7.19 1.99 -12.44
CA PRO A 75 -8.27 2.78 -11.87
C PRO A 75 -7.71 4.00 -11.11
N ASP A 76 -8.28 5.18 -11.37
CA ASP A 76 -7.90 6.46 -10.75
C ASP A 76 -8.01 6.36 -9.21
N SER A 77 -6.88 6.11 -8.54
CA SER A 77 -6.83 5.92 -7.09
C SER A 77 -6.72 7.23 -6.29
N ASN A 78 -6.60 8.40 -6.96
CA ASN A 78 -6.59 9.69 -6.27
C ASN A 78 -6.73 10.90 -7.19
N LYS A 79 -7.89 11.58 -7.17
CA LYS A 79 -8.01 12.97 -7.64
C LYS A 79 -7.54 13.94 -6.56
N LYS A 80 -6.23 13.99 -6.27
CA LYS A 80 -5.65 15.12 -5.54
C LYS A 80 -4.50 15.70 -6.34
N LYS A 81 -4.71 16.95 -6.76
CA LYS A 81 -3.80 17.89 -7.41
C LYS A 81 -2.33 17.52 -7.21
N THR A 82 -1.61 17.27 -8.29
CA THR A 82 -0.15 17.13 -8.34
C THR A 82 0.50 18.24 -7.54
N ARG A 83 0.83 17.98 -6.27
CA ARG A 83 1.80 18.79 -5.54
C ARG A 83 3.15 18.46 -6.14
N ARG A 84 3.86 19.49 -6.61
CA ARG A 84 5.23 19.35 -7.12
C ARG A 84 6.11 18.88 -5.95
N TYR A 85 6.28 17.57 -5.80
CA TYR A 85 7.21 16.99 -4.83
C TYR A 85 8.55 16.80 -5.54
N PHE A 86 9.23 17.92 -5.74
CA PHE A 86 10.67 17.95 -6.03
C PHE A 86 11.21 19.00 -5.08
N ASP A 87 11.08 18.73 -3.78
CA ASP A 87 11.82 19.48 -2.77
C ASP A 87 12.74 18.50 -2.08
N ASN A 88 14.02 18.80 -2.21
CA ASN A 88 15.11 18.02 -1.65
C ASN A 88 15.18 18.49 -0.19
N GLN A 89 15.02 17.58 0.77
CA GLN A 89 15.09 17.82 2.24
C GLN A 89 13.73 17.89 2.96
N THR A 90 12.99 16.79 2.97
CA THR A 90 12.40 16.30 4.23
C THR A 90 12.17 14.82 4.08
N ALA A 91 12.94 14.01 4.82
CA ALA A 91 12.66 12.59 4.95
C ALA A 91 11.21 12.43 5.42
N PRO A 92 10.39 11.53 4.83
CA PRO A 92 9.12 11.19 5.43
C PRO A 92 9.43 10.69 6.84
N VAL A 93 8.87 11.36 7.86
CA VAL A 93 8.85 10.83 9.21
C VAL A 93 8.11 9.51 9.10
N ILE A 94 8.84 8.41 9.03
CA ILE A 94 8.31 7.07 9.18
C ILE A 94 7.69 7.09 10.57
N PRO A 95 6.36 7.04 10.73
CA PRO A 95 5.79 6.91 12.07
C PRO A 95 6.43 5.68 12.71
N PRO A 96 6.86 5.75 13.98
CA PRO A 96 7.55 4.66 14.64
C PRO A 96 6.75 3.37 14.45
N VAL A 97 7.44 2.34 13.96
CA VAL A 97 6.91 0.98 13.84
C VAL A 97 6.33 0.58 15.20
N LEU A 98 5.03 0.30 15.19
CA LEU A 98 4.13 0.17 16.34
C LEU A 98 4.63 -0.83 17.40
N PRO A 99 4.51 -0.46 18.69
CA PRO A 99 3.64 -1.27 19.57
C PRO A 99 2.53 -0.48 20.30
N ASP A 100 2.68 0.83 20.51
CA ASP A 100 1.89 1.50 21.56
C ASP A 100 0.41 1.77 21.21
N PHE A 101 0.09 1.96 19.93
CA PHE A 101 -1.25 2.44 19.54
C PHE A 101 -2.33 1.35 19.46
N ILE A 102 -1.97 0.07 19.25
CA ILE A 102 -2.94 -1.05 19.29
C ILE A 102 -3.35 -1.33 20.73
N CYS A 103 -2.39 -1.28 21.66
CA CYS A 103 -2.61 -1.63 23.06
C CYS A 103 -3.59 -0.66 23.76
N GLN A 104 -3.60 0.62 23.36
CA GLN A 104 -4.51 1.61 23.94
C GLN A 104 -5.96 1.43 23.45
N LYS A 105 -6.18 0.96 22.22
CA LYS A 105 -7.54 0.82 21.63
C LYS A 105 -8.20 -0.53 21.95
N TYR A 106 -7.43 -1.60 22.13
CA TYR A 106 -7.93 -2.97 22.39
C TYR A 106 -7.72 -3.45 23.84
N LYS A 107 -7.51 -2.52 24.78
CA LYS A 107 -7.25 -2.78 26.20
C LYS A 107 -8.31 -3.63 26.91
N GLY A 108 -9.51 -3.79 26.32
CA GLY A 108 -10.60 -4.61 26.86
C GLY A 108 -10.71 -6.04 26.29
N LEU A 109 -9.95 -6.42 25.25
CA LEU A 109 -10.14 -7.70 24.55
C LEU A 109 -8.90 -8.61 24.52
N LEU A 110 -7.73 -8.09 24.90
CA LEU A 110 -6.48 -8.84 25.03
C LEU A 110 -5.85 -8.61 26.41
N MET A 111 -6.63 -8.83 27.48
CA MET A 111 -6.01 -9.15 28.76
C MET A 111 -5.45 -10.56 28.64
N ASN A 112 -4.16 -10.62 28.31
CA ASN A 112 -3.18 -11.68 28.57
C ASN A 112 -2.20 -11.69 27.38
N ASN A 113 -0.98 -11.23 27.63
CA ASN A 113 0.19 -11.23 26.73
C ASN A 113 0.47 -9.91 25.98
N CYS A 114 0.76 -8.86 26.76
CA CYS A 114 1.85 -7.94 26.43
C CYS A 114 2.93 -8.10 27.51
N LEU A 115 4.01 -8.80 27.15
CA LEU A 115 5.26 -8.89 27.92
C LEU A 115 6.38 -8.34 27.03
#